data_AF-A0A1W9LSV7-F1
#
_entry.id   AF-A0A1W9LSV7-F1
#
_cell.length_a   1.000
_cell.length_b   1.000
_cell.length_c   1.000
_cell.angle_alpha   90.00
_cell.angle_beta   90.00
_cell.angle_gamma   90.00
#
_symmetry.space_group_name_H-M   'P 1'
#
loop_
_entity.id
_entity.type
_entity.pdbx_description
1 polymer ?
#
loop_
_entity_poly.entity_id
_entity_poly.type
_entity_poly.pdbx_seq_one_letter_code
_entity_poly.pdbx_strand_id
1 'polypeptide(L)'
;RKETGDSHIGKILAHSMSEEQDVWPAKAVCRIIDEIQSNEINDGFVIEIYNKRGVVMKASSEGGKQEISLSEKYNKYADKCSYPRTSALLTKIAKHYEDEAKQEDLRAEIEDLEY
;
A
#
# COMPACT_ATOMS: atom_id res chain seq x y z
N ARG A 1 10.04 8.51 20.24
CA ARG A 1 9.86 7.05 20.07
C ARG A 1 11.12 6.50 19.42
N LYS A 2 11.73 5.43 19.93
CA LYS A 2 12.79 4.72 19.20
C LYS A 2 12.11 3.85 18.16
N GLU A 3 12.40 4.10 16.89
CA GLU A 3 12.03 3.21 15.81
C GLU A 3 13.01 2.03 15.85
N THR A 4 12.49 0.79 15.87
CA THR A 4 13.33 -0.41 15.86
C THR A 4 14.02 -0.52 14.50
N GLY A 5 15.29 -0.99 14.46
CA GLY A 5 16.06 -1.14 13.21
C GLY A 5 15.30 -1.91 12.13
N ASP A 6 14.59 -2.97 12.52
CA ASP A 6 13.71 -3.77 11.67
C ASP A 6 12.63 -2.95 10.96
N SER A 7 12.00 -2.00 11.65
CA SER A 7 11.01 -1.14 11.02
C SER A 7 11.65 -0.27 9.94
N HIS A 8 12.85 0.26 10.20
CA HIS A 8 13.59 1.04 9.20
C HIS A 8 14.00 0.19 7.99
N ILE A 9 14.38 -1.08 8.20
CA ILE A 9 14.62 -2.04 7.11
C ILE A 9 13.35 -2.20 6.27
N GLY A 10 12.19 -2.41 6.90
CA GLY A 10 10.91 -2.48 6.21
C GLY A 10 10.64 -1.28 5.31
N LYS A 11 10.89 -0.06 5.81
CA LYS A 11 10.73 1.16 5.01
C LYS A 11 11.65 1.18 3.80
N ILE A 12 12.92 0.83 3.96
CA ILE A 12 13.88 0.76 2.85
C ILE A 12 13.41 -0.24 1.78
N LEU A 13 12.94 -1.42 2.20
CA LEU A 13 12.43 -2.46 1.29
C LEU A 13 11.23 -1.97 0.45
N ALA A 14 10.40 -1.09 1.01
CA ALA A 14 9.26 -0.50 0.30
C ALA A 14 9.68 0.40 -0.86
N HIS A 15 10.92 0.87 -0.93
CA HIS A 15 11.44 1.66 -2.07
C HIS A 15 12.11 0.80 -3.15
N SER A 16 12.11 -0.52 -3.00
CA SER A 16 12.66 -1.41 -4.01
C SER A 16 11.99 -1.22 -5.37
N MET A 17 12.79 -1.20 -6.43
CA MET A 17 12.30 -1.30 -7.79
C MET A 17 12.16 -2.77 -8.16
N SER A 18 11.22 -3.08 -9.05
CA SER A 18 11.13 -4.40 -9.66
C SER A 18 11.64 -4.35 -11.10
N GLU A 19 12.30 -5.43 -11.51
CA GLU A 19 12.83 -5.59 -12.86
C GLU A 19 11.75 -6.03 -13.86
N GLU A 20 10.66 -6.61 -13.36
CA GLU A 20 9.53 -7.08 -14.17
C GLU A 20 8.39 -6.05 -14.16
N GLN A 21 7.87 -5.72 -15.34
CA GLN A 21 6.76 -4.79 -15.50
C GLN A 21 5.50 -5.37 -14.82
N ASP A 22 4.80 -4.54 -14.05
CA ASP A 22 3.61 -4.92 -13.26
C ASP A 22 3.81 -6.05 -12.24
N VAL A 23 5.05 -6.33 -11.84
CA VAL A 23 5.38 -7.21 -10.71
C VAL A 23 6.05 -6.33 -9.67
N TRP A 24 5.53 -6.28 -8.46
CA TRP A 24 6.16 -5.57 -7.36
C TRP A 24 5.65 -6.14 -6.04
N PRO A 25 6.46 -6.28 -4.97
CA PRO A 25 7.89 -5.99 -4.88
C PRO A 25 8.77 -6.94 -5.69
N ALA A 26 10.06 -6.64 -5.79
CA ALA A 26 11.03 -7.58 -6.38
C ALA A 26 11.04 -8.90 -5.59
N LYS A 27 11.27 -10.03 -6.29
CA LYS A 27 11.29 -11.38 -5.68
C LYS A 27 12.23 -11.49 -4.47
N ALA A 28 13.37 -10.80 -4.51
CA ALA A 28 14.32 -10.75 -3.39
C ALA A 28 13.70 -10.10 -2.14
N VAL A 29 12.91 -9.04 -2.29
CA VAL A 29 12.21 -8.40 -1.18
C VAL A 29 11.10 -9.30 -0.63
N CYS A 30 10.31 -9.91 -1.50
CA CYS A 30 9.29 -10.86 -1.08
C CYS A 30 9.88 -12.01 -0.26
N ARG A 31 11.02 -12.55 -0.72
CA ARG A 31 11.77 -13.58 0.00
C ARG A 31 12.23 -13.10 1.38
N ILE A 32 12.80 -11.91 1.50
CA ILE A 32 13.24 -11.34 2.79
C ILE A 32 12.07 -11.23 3.77
N ILE A 33 10.92 -10.70 3.32
CA ILE A 33 9.73 -10.55 4.16
C ILE A 33 9.21 -11.91 4.64
N ASP A 34 9.11 -12.88 3.73
CA ASP A 34 8.59 -14.22 4.04
C ASP A 34 9.56 -15.09 4.87
N GLU A 35 10.87 -14.91 4.72
CA GLU A 35 11.89 -15.66 5.49
C GLU A 35 12.11 -15.08 6.89
N ILE A 36 12.23 -13.75 7.02
CA ILE A 36 12.53 -13.12 8.33
C ILE A 36 11.30 -13.15 9.24
N GLN A 37 10.09 -13.02 8.68
CA GLN A 37 8.82 -13.06 9.42
C GLN A 37 8.72 -12.07 10.60
N SER A 38 9.54 -11.02 10.61
CA SER A 38 9.52 -9.95 11.60
C SER A 38 8.29 -9.06 11.39
N ASN A 39 7.51 -8.83 12.44
CA ASN A 39 6.33 -7.96 12.36
C ASN A 39 6.73 -6.50 12.18
N GLU A 40 7.83 -6.09 12.81
CA GLU A 40 8.39 -4.76 12.73
C GLU A 40 8.82 -4.42 11.29
N ILE A 41 9.42 -5.37 10.56
CA ILE A 41 9.72 -5.21 9.13
C ILE A 41 8.42 -5.03 8.33
N ASN A 42 7.40 -5.86 8.57
CA ASN A 42 6.13 -5.78 7.84
C ASN A 42 5.44 -4.43 8.08
N ASP A 43 5.43 -3.96 9.32
CA ASP A 43 4.84 -2.68 9.70
C ASP A 43 5.59 -1.52 9.06
N GLY A 44 6.92 -1.53 9.12
CA GLY A 44 7.75 -0.53 8.44
C GLY A 44 7.49 -0.50 6.93
N PHE A 45 7.39 -1.66 6.31
CA PHE A 45 7.11 -1.80 4.89
C PHE A 45 5.73 -1.23 4.50
N VAL A 46 4.69 -1.60 5.23
CA VAL A 46 3.32 -1.12 5.00
C VAL A 46 3.21 0.39 5.27
N ILE A 47 3.79 0.87 6.37
CA ILE A 47 3.79 2.30 6.73
C ILE A 47 4.46 3.13 5.63
N GLU A 48 5.61 2.69 5.13
CA GLU A 48 6.32 3.45 4.11
C GLU A 48 5.58 3.48 2.77
N ILE A 49 4.83 2.43 2.44
CA ILE A 49 3.96 2.44 1.26
C ILE A 49 2.92 3.55 1.34
N TYR A 50 2.33 3.77 2.52
CA TYR A 50 1.40 4.88 2.74
C TYR A 50 2.13 6.23 2.71
N ASN A 51 3.30 6.34 3.35
CA ASN A 51 4.05 7.59 3.41
C ASN A 51 4.57 8.04 2.04
N LYS A 52 5.12 7.12 1.23
CA LYS A 52 5.72 7.45 -0.07
C LYS A 52 4.70 7.84 -1.14
N ARG A 53 3.39 7.68 -0.87
CA ARG A 53 2.30 8.18 -1.72
C ARG A 53 2.39 9.70 -1.91
N GLY A 54 3.02 10.42 -0.97
CA GLY A 54 3.15 11.88 -1.00
C GLY A 54 1.84 12.60 -0.68
N VAL A 55 1.89 13.93 -0.66
CA VAL A 55 0.68 14.77 -0.54
C VAL A 55 -0.09 14.69 -1.86
N VAL A 56 -1.24 14.05 -1.86
CA VAL A 56 -2.15 14.06 -2.99
C VAL A 56 -2.87 15.42 -3.00
N MET A 57 -2.57 16.28 -3.96
CA MET A 57 -3.46 17.40 -4.29
C MET A 57 -4.67 16.83 -5.04
N LYS A 58 -5.80 16.69 -4.33
CA LYS A 58 -7.08 16.30 -4.94
C LYS A 58 -7.76 17.53 -5.54
N ALA A 59 -8.35 17.37 -6.72
CA ALA A 59 -9.43 18.26 -7.13
C ALA A 59 -10.70 17.85 -6.35
N SER A 60 -11.49 18.82 -5.88
CA SER A 60 -12.67 18.58 -5.03
C SER A 60 -13.69 17.58 -5.61
N SER A 61 -13.67 17.35 -6.93
CA SER A 61 -14.61 16.49 -7.66
C SER A 61 -14.10 15.08 -7.99
N GLU A 62 -12.91 14.69 -7.53
CA GLU A 62 -12.31 13.41 -7.93
C GLU A 62 -12.84 12.19 -7.16
N GLY A 63 -13.39 12.41 -5.96
CA GLY A 63 -13.92 11.34 -5.07
C GLY A 63 -12.86 10.30 -4.72
N GLY A 64 -13.28 9.04 -4.55
CA GLY A 64 -12.43 7.88 -4.24
C GLY A 64 -11.72 7.22 -5.43
N LYS A 65 -11.74 7.83 -6.63
CA LYS A 65 -11.20 7.22 -7.86
C LYS A 65 -9.71 6.87 -7.77
N GLN A 66 -8.93 7.72 -7.11
CA GLN A 66 -7.50 7.49 -6.95
C GLN A 66 -7.24 6.29 -6.03
N GLU A 67 -7.97 6.21 -4.92
CA GLU A 67 -7.91 5.11 -3.96
C GLU A 67 -8.33 3.79 -4.60
N ILE A 68 -9.36 3.77 -5.46
CA ILE A 68 -9.74 2.59 -6.25
C ILE A 68 -8.57 2.13 -7.13
N SER A 69 -7.94 3.06 -7.85
CA SER A 69 -6.80 2.75 -8.72
C SER A 69 -5.60 2.16 -7.93
N LEU A 70 -5.37 2.66 -6.71
CA LEU A 70 -4.35 2.12 -5.80
C LEU A 70 -4.73 0.72 -5.30
N SER A 71 -5.98 0.51 -4.89
CA SER A 71 -6.48 -0.79 -4.47
C SER A 71 -6.28 -1.85 -5.56
N GLU A 72 -6.71 -1.56 -6.79
CA GLU A 72 -6.52 -2.46 -7.93
C GLU A 72 -5.06 -2.76 -8.22
N LYS A 73 -4.19 -1.74 -8.12
CA LYS A 73 -2.75 -1.88 -8.31
C LYS A 73 -2.15 -2.87 -7.30
N TYR A 74 -2.46 -2.71 -6.02
CA TYR A 74 -1.92 -3.58 -4.97
C TYR A 74 -2.54 -4.99 -5.01
N ASN A 75 -3.79 -5.15 -5.44
CA ASN A 75 -4.37 -6.46 -5.69
C ASN A 75 -3.66 -7.20 -6.84
N LYS A 76 -3.40 -6.51 -7.97
CA LYS A 76 -2.63 -7.09 -9.09
C LYS A 76 -1.23 -7.55 -8.65
N TYR A 77 -0.60 -6.79 -7.76
CA TYR A 77 0.68 -7.17 -7.16
C TYR A 77 0.55 -8.40 -6.25
N ALA A 78 -0.49 -8.45 -5.41
CA ALA A 78 -0.76 -9.58 -4.53
C ALA A 78 -1.00 -10.88 -5.32
N ASP A 79 -1.79 -10.81 -6.41
CA ASP A 79 -2.13 -11.95 -7.27
C ASP A 79 -0.92 -12.57 -7.97
N LYS A 80 0.06 -11.75 -8.35
CA LYS A 80 1.30 -12.19 -8.99
C LYS A 80 2.37 -12.60 -7.98
N CYS A 81 2.18 -12.33 -6.69
CA CYS A 81 3.16 -12.62 -5.66
C CYS A 81 3.04 -14.09 -5.21
N SER A 82 4.06 -14.89 -5.52
CA SER A 82 4.12 -16.30 -5.08
C SER A 82 4.52 -16.49 -3.61
N TYR A 83 4.68 -15.40 -2.85
CA TYR A 83 5.14 -15.39 -1.47
C TYR A 83 3.97 -15.08 -0.53
N PRO A 84 3.46 -16.05 0.25
CA PRO A 84 2.19 -15.91 0.97
C PRO A 84 2.14 -14.72 1.93
N ARG A 85 3.21 -14.44 2.67
CA ARG A 85 3.21 -13.35 3.65
C ARG A 85 3.22 -12.01 2.95
N THR A 86 4.08 -11.85 1.96
CA THR A 86 4.14 -10.63 1.13
C THR A 86 2.82 -10.40 0.40
N SER A 87 2.23 -11.44 -0.21
CA SER A 87 0.91 -11.37 -0.84
C SER A 87 -0.16 -10.88 0.13
N ALA A 88 -0.21 -11.43 1.35
CA ALA A 88 -1.15 -10.99 2.39
C ALA A 88 -0.96 -9.52 2.80
N LEU A 89 0.28 -9.01 2.87
CA LEU A 89 0.54 -7.60 3.13
C LEU A 89 0.04 -6.71 2.00
N LEU A 90 0.25 -7.11 0.75
CA LEU A 90 -0.23 -6.39 -0.43
C LEU A 90 -1.77 -6.37 -0.48
N THR A 91 -2.43 -7.49 -0.19
CA THR A 91 -3.89 -7.55 -0.07
C THR A 91 -4.41 -6.64 1.06
N LYS A 92 -3.70 -6.58 2.19
CA LYS A 92 -4.05 -5.67 3.30
C LYS A 92 -3.98 -4.21 2.87
N ILE A 93 -2.96 -3.84 2.11
CA ILE A 93 -2.80 -2.49 1.56
C ILE A 93 -3.90 -2.19 0.55
N ALA A 94 -4.21 -3.14 -0.34
CA ALA A 94 -5.29 -2.97 -1.33
C ALA A 94 -6.64 -2.72 -0.66
N LYS A 95 -6.96 -3.50 0.38
CA LYS A 95 -8.18 -3.32 1.18
C LYS A 95 -8.23 -1.97 1.89
N HIS A 96 -7.11 -1.50 2.43
CA HIS A 96 -7.05 -0.19 3.07
C HIS A 96 -7.45 0.92 2.08
N TYR A 97 -6.91 0.90 0.86
CA TYR A 97 -7.29 1.87 -0.16
C TYR A 97 -8.74 1.71 -0.62
N GLU A 98 -9.26 0.49 -0.71
CA GLU A 98 -10.69 0.28 -1.02
C GLU A 98 -11.59 0.93 0.05
N ASP A 99 -11.23 0.78 1.32
CA ASP A 99 -11.97 1.38 2.42
C ASP A 99 -11.83 2.92 2.42
N GLU A 100 -10.64 3.47 2.11
CA GLU A 100 -10.45 4.92 1.92
C GLU A 100 -11.31 5.46 0.78
N ALA A 101 -11.39 4.77 -0.36
CA ALA A 101 -12.23 5.17 -1.49
C ALA A 101 -13.70 5.36 -1.09
N LYS A 102 -14.25 4.38 -0.35
CA LYS A 102 -15.64 4.42 0.14
C LYS A 102 -15.88 5.59 1.09
N GLN A 103 -14.92 5.91 1.94
CA GLN A 103 -15.02 7.06 2.85
C GLN A 103 -15.01 8.38 2.09
N GLU A 104 -14.19 8.49 1.05
CA GLU A 104 -14.08 9.69 0.23
C GLU A 104 -15.32 9.90 -0.66
N ASP A 105 -15.88 8.84 -1.22
CA ASP A 105 -17.15 8.91 -1.98
C ASP A 105 -18.30 9.36 -1.08
N LEU A 106 -18.38 8.84 0.15
CA LEU A 106 -19.38 9.27 1.13
C LEU A 106 -19.21 10.75 1.51
N ARG A 107 -17.97 11.21 1.69
CA ARG A 107 -17.68 12.62 2.00
C ARG A 107 -18.08 13.54 0.85
N ALA A 108 -17.78 13.16 -0.38
CA ALA A 108 -18.16 13.92 -1.57
C ALA A 108 -19.68 14.02 -1.72
N GLU A 109 -20.41 12.91 -1.48
CA GLU A 109 -21.89 12.92 -1.51
C GLU A 109 -22.48 13.85 -0.43
N ILE A 110 -21.91 13.88 0.78
CA ILE A 110 -22.33 14.81 1.83
C ILE A 110 -22.07 16.26 1.44
N GLU A 111 -20.89 16.58 0.89
CA GLU A 111 -20.52 17.94 0.48
C GLU A 111 -21.42 18.44 -0.68
N ASP A 112 -21.77 17.57 -1.63
CA ASP A 112 -22.70 17.87 -2.72
C ASP A 112 -24.13 18.15 -2.22
N LEU A 113 -24.54 17.56 -1.09
CA LEU A 113 -25.86 17.76 -0.49
C LEU A 113 -25.95 19.04 0.37
N GLU A 114 -24.81 19.63 0.76
CA GLU A 114 -24.74 20.85 1.58
C GLU A 114 -24.74 22.15 0.74
N TYR A 115 -24.83 22.06 -0.60
CA TYR A 115 -24.89 23.18 -1.56
C TYR A 115 -26.22 23.27 -2.32
#